data_AF-A0A2D9XM33-F1
#
_entry.id   AF-A0A2D9XM33-F1
#
_cell.length_a   1.000
_cell.length_b   1.000
_cell.length_c   1.000
_cell.angle_alpha   90.00
_cell.angle_beta   90.00
_cell.angle_gamma   90.00
#
_symmetry.space_group_name_H-M   'P 1'
#
loop_
_entity.id
_entity.type
_entity.pdbx_description
1 polymer ?
#
loop_
_entity_poly.entity_id
_entity_poly.type
_entity_poly.pdbx_seq_one_letter_code
_entity_poly.pdbx_strand_id
1 'polypeptide(L)'
;MSENKITKRKAIDCKLIKESNSYPGYFKYMVTIQEEDGSTSDHPTYGKDMQDAMRRLVRSEHANKMVSVVEKKQHLFIIGLFALCVILPLFGSMYNTENKNWWMVLPLITIVIVFLIYEILDRYRSKSQ
;
A
#
# COMPACT_ATOMS: atom_id res chain seq x y z
N MET A 1 -18.99 19.58 29.07
CA MET A 1 -19.32 18.70 27.91
C MET A 1 -18.89 19.45 26.66
N SER A 2 -17.62 19.39 26.27
CA SER A 2 -17.15 20.09 25.06
C SER A 2 -17.64 19.34 23.83
N GLU A 3 -18.41 20.04 23.01
CA GLU A 3 -18.86 19.63 21.69
C GLU A 3 -17.69 19.02 20.91
N ASN A 4 -17.74 17.71 20.66
CA ASN A 4 -16.69 17.00 19.93
C ASN A 4 -16.87 17.31 18.43
N LYS A 5 -16.52 18.55 18.06
CA LYS A 5 -16.51 19.00 16.66
C LYS A 5 -15.38 18.24 15.98
N ILE A 6 -15.73 17.28 15.13
CA ILE A 6 -14.77 16.54 14.30
C ILE A 6 -14.00 17.58 13.47
N THR A 7 -12.82 17.96 13.93
CA THR A 7 -11.95 18.89 13.25
C THR A 7 -11.18 18.11 12.21
N LYS A 8 -11.31 18.49 10.93
CA LYS A 8 -10.48 17.91 9.87
C LYS A 8 -9.01 18.20 10.18
N ARG A 9 -8.16 17.20 9.93
CA ARG A 9 -6.70 17.34 10.01
C ARG A 9 -6.23 18.54 9.19
N LYS A 10 -5.42 19.41 9.78
CA LYS A 10 -4.96 20.66 9.15
C LYS A 10 -3.55 21.02 9.60
N ALA A 11 -2.76 21.60 8.69
CA ALA A 11 -1.51 22.24 9.07
C ALA A 11 -1.82 23.58 9.77
N ILE A 12 -1.25 23.81 10.95
CA ILE A 12 -1.42 25.06 11.72
C ILE A 12 -0.26 26.01 11.44
N ASP A 13 0.97 25.49 11.45
CA ASP A 13 2.18 26.30 11.36
C ASP A 13 3.20 25.61 10.44
N CYS A 14 4.00 26.41 9.76
CA CYS A 14 5.09 25.95 8.93
C CYS A 14 6.29 26.89 9.07
N LYS A 15 7.36 26.39 9.67
CA LYS A 15 8.58 27.16 9.93
C LYS A 15 9.73 26.67 9.08
N LEU A 16 10.44 27.60 8.45
CA LEU A 16 11.72 27.33 7.81
C LEU A 16 12.78 27.08 8.89
N ILE A 17 13.45 25.94 8.85
CA ILE A 17 14.50 25.58 9.81
C ILE A 17 15.89 25.91 9.25
N LYS A 18 16.20 25.34 8.08
CA LYS A 18 17.54 25.43 7.47
C LYS A 18 17.52 25.09 5.99
N GLU A 19 18.55 25.51 5.28
CA GLU A 19 18.84 25.00 3.95
C GLU A 19 19.37 23.56 4.02
N SER A 20 19.07 22.77 2.99
CA SER A 20 19.50 21.39 2.87
C SER A 20 20.96 21.32 2.44
N ASN A 21 21.80 20.67 3.25
CA ASN A 21 23.20 20.46 2.90
C ASN A 21 23.38 19.41 1.79
N SER A 22 22.47 18.44 1.71
CA SER A 22 22.56 17.33 0.76
C SER A 22 22.01 17.67 -0.63
N TYR A 23 21.15 18.67 -0.72
CA TYR A 23 20.55 19.07 -1.99
C TYR A 23 20.44 20.60 -2.07
N PRO A 24 21.27 21.27 -2.88
CA PRO A 24 21.26 22.72 -2.98
C PRO A 24 19.93 23.25 -3.54
N GLY A 25 19.43 24.36 -2.98
CA GLY A 25 18.14 24.94 -3.34
C GLY A 25 16.92 24.24 -2.73
N TYR A 26 17.14 23.33 -1.77
CA TYR A 26 16.07 22.77 -0.94
C TYR A 26 16.17 23.29 0.48
N PHE A 27 15.01 23.41 1.11
CA PHE A 27 14.90 23.87 2.47
C PHE A 27 14.17 22.84 3.33
N LYS A 28 14.61 22.75 4.59
CA LYS A 28 13.95 21.97 5.63
C LYS A 28 12.91 22.85 6.31
N TYR A 29 11.67 22.39 6.28
CA TYR A 29 10.55 23.00 6.98
C TYR A 29 10.07 22.10 8.12
N MET A 30 9.68 22.70 9.24
CA MET A 30 8.90 22.04 10.29
C MET A 30 7.43 22.36 10.03
N VAL A 31 6.61 21.34 9.79
CA VAL A 31 5.16 21.50 9.65
C VAL A 31 4.51 20.97 10.91
N THR A 32 3.77 21.82 11.62
CA THR A 32 2.98 21.44 12.78
C THR A 32 1.55 21.15 12.31
N ILE A 33 1.11 19.92 12.49
CA ILE A 33 -0.22 19.43 12.08
C ILE A 33 -1.10 19.29 13.31
N GLN A 34 -2.34 19.76 13.21
CA GLN A 34 -3.40 19.39 14.13
C GLN A 34 -4.10 18.14 13.61
N GLU A 35 -4.07 17.08 14.41
CA GLU A 35 -4.82 15.87 14.16
C GLU A 35 -6.29 16.03 14.58
N GLU A 36 -7.14 15.09 14.19
CA GLU A 36 -8.59 15.17 14.41
C GLU A 36 -8.98 15.08 15.89
N ASP A 37 -8.09 14.53 16.72
CA ASP A 37 -8.20 14.44 18.18
C ASP A 37 -7.79 15.75 18.90
N GLY A 38 -7.36 16.77 18.14
CA GLY A 38 -6.86 18.03 18.66
C GLY A 38 -5.39 18.00 19.11
N SER A 39 -4.72 16.86 19.00
CA SER A 39 -3.28 16.76 19.26
C SER A 39 -2.46 17.47 18.17
N THR A 40 -1.26 17.92 18.52
CA THR A 40 -0.34 18.59 17.60
C THR A 40 0.90 17.73 17.38
N SER A 41 1.24 17.46 16.13
CA SER A 41 2.41 16.69 15.72
C SER A 41 3.33 17.51 14.82
N ASP A 42 4.64 17.44 15.09
CA ASP A 42 5.66 18.14 14.31
C ASP A 42 6.31 17.19 13.29
N HIS A 43 6.22 17.56 12.01
CA HIS A 43 6.73 16.77 10.90
C HIS A 43 7.82 17.54 10.13
N PRO A 44 9.08 17.07 10.14
CA PRO A 44 10.13 17.65 9.32
C PRO A 44 9.95 17.22 7.86
N THR A 45 9.86 18.18 6.95
CA THR A 45 9.74 17.93 5.51
C THR A 45 10.72 18.79 4.72
N TYR A 46 11.08 18.35 3.51
CA TYR A 46 11.99 19.05 2.62
C TYR A 46 11.27 19.42 1.33
N GLY A 47 11.48 20.64 0.84
CA GLY A 47 10.96 21.11 -0.44
C GLY A 47 11.76 22.28 -0.96
N LYS A 48 11.57 22.61 -2.25
CA LYS A 48 12.13 23.84 -2.83
C LYS A 48 11.45 25.09 -2.27
N ASP A 49 10.17 24.97 -1.98
CA ASP A 49 9.34 25.97 -1.32
C ASP A 49 8.45 25.30 -0.27
N MET A 50 7.73 26.10 0.53
CA MET A 50 6.81 25.60 1.56
C MET A 50 5.68 24.73 0.99
N GLN A 51 5.18 25.04 -0.20
CA GLN A 51 4.05 24.33 -0.81
C GLN A 51 4.49 22.95 -1.33
N ASP A 52 5.67 22.86 -1.94
CA ASP A 52 6.33 21.63 -2.37
C ASP A 52 6.65 20.74 -1.16
N ALA A 53 7.17 21.32 -0.08
CA ALA A 53 7.44 20.60 1.16
C ALA A 53 6.16 19.99 1.77
N MET A 54 5.07 20.74 1.80
CA MET A 54 3.77 20.26 2.28
C MET A 54 3.15 19.22 1.35
N ARG A 55 3.23 19.41 0.02
CA ARG A 55 2.75 18.45 -0.97
C ARG A 55 3.50 17.12 -0.87
N ARG A 56 4.81 17.16 -0.64
CA ARG A 56 5.63 15.96 -0.41
C ARG A 56 5.28 15.25 0.87
N LEU A 57 5.02 15.98 1.95
CA LEU A 57 4.57 15.40 3.21
C LEU A 57 3.28 14.61 3.02
N VAL A 58 2.25 15.23 2.43
CA VAL A 58 0.96 14.58 2.13
C VAL A 58 1.15 13.36 1.20
N ARG A 59 2.02 13.49 0.18
CA ARG A 59 2.34 12.38 -0.73
C ARG A 59 2.99 11.20 0.01
N SER A 60 3.91 11.48 0.92
CA SER A 60 4.62 10.46 1.71
C SER A 60 3.67 9.72 2.65
N GLU A 61 2.75 10.43 3.29
CA GLU A 61 1.73 9.83 4.16
C GLU A 61 0.75 8.97 3.37
N HIS A 62 0.28 9.45 2.21
CA HIS A 62 -0.54 8.65 1.32
C HIS A 62 0.19 7.40 0.83
N ALA A 63 1.47 7.51 0.48
CA ALA A 63 2.29 6.36 0.10
C ALA A 63 2.38 5.34 1.25
N ASN A 64 2.67 5.76 2.46
CA ASN A 64 2.73 4.88 3.64
C ASN A 64 1.38 4.18 3.91
N LYS A 65 0.28 4.91 3.77
CA LYS A 65 -1.07 4.34 3.90
C LYS A 65 -1.38 3.35 2.79
N MET A 66 -0.93 3.61 1.56
CA MET A 66 -1.10 2.67 0.45
C MET A 66 -0.24 1.42 0.65
N VAL A 67 1.02 1.55 1.06
CA VAL A 67 1.93 0.43 1.32
C VAL A 67 1.32 -0.52 2.35
N SER A 68 0.87 -0.01 3.51
CA SER A 68 0.23 -0.84 4.55
C SER A 68 -1.03 -1.57 4.08
N VAL A 69 -1.85 -0.94 3.22
CA VAL A 69 -3.04 -1.59 2.64
C VAL A 69 -2.64 -2.65 1.60
N VAL A 70 -1.64 -2.35 0.77
CA VAL A 70 -1.13 -3.27 -0.26
C VAL A 70 -0.49 -4.50 0.38
N GLU A 71 0.37 -4.32 1.39
CA GLU A 71 0.98 -5.42 2.14
C GLU A 71 -0.09 -6.34 2.74
N LYS A 72 -1.09 -5.77 3.43
CA LYS A 72 -2.19 -6.55 4.01
C LYS A 72 -2.98 -7.33 2.95
N LYS A 73 -3.28 -6.72 1.80
CA LYS A 73 -3.97 -7.39 0.70
C LYS A 73 -3.11 -8.47 0.04
N GLN A 74 -1.81 -8.23 -0.11
CA GLN A 74 -0.86 -9.19 -0.67
C GLN A 74 -0.78 -10.45 0.20
N HIS A 75 -0.71 -10.30 1.53
CA HIS A 75 -0.72 -11.46 2.43
C HIS A 75 -2.01 -12.28 2.31
N LEU A 76 -3.17 -11.64 2.24
CA LEU A 76 -4.46 -12.34 2.04
C LEU A 76 -4.51 -13.08 0.70
N PHE A 77 -3.98 -12.48 -0.37
CA PHE A 77 -3.91 -13.11 -1.69
C PHE A 77 -3.05 -14.37 -1.69
N ILE A 78 -1.86 -14.30 -1.06
CA ILE A 78 -0.94 -15.45 -0.94
C ILE A 78 -1.59 -16.58 -0.13
N ILE A 79 -2.24 -16.25 0.99
CA ILE A 79 -2.93 -17.24 1.83
C ILE A 79 -4.07 -17.91 1.05
N GLY A 80 -4.85 -17.14 0.27
CA GLY A 80 -5.92 -17.69 -0.57
C GLY A 80 -5.40 -18.65 -1.64
N LEU A 81 -4.29 -18.31 -2.29
CA LEU A 81 -3.65 -19.18 -3.29
C LEU A 81 -3.11 -20.47 -2.66
N PHE A 82 -2.52 -20.37 -1.46
CA PHE A 82 -2.05 -21.53 -0.70
C PHE A 82 -3.21 -22.44 -0.26
N ALA A 83 -4.30 -21.85 0.23
CA ALA A 83 -5.50 -22.60 0.60
C ALA A 83 -6.08 -23.36 -0.60
N LEU A 84 -6.12 -22.75 -1.78
CA LEU A 84 -6.56 -23.39 -3.02
C LEU A 84 -5.70 -24.61 -3.39
N CYS A 85 -4.39 -24.56 -3.17
CA CYS A 85 -3.49 -25.70 -3.40
C CYS A 85 -3.79 -26.89 -2.51
N VAL A 86 -4.29 -26.67 -1.30
CA VAL A 86 -4.56 -27.73 -0.33
C VAL A 86 -5.99 -28.26 -0.49
N ILE A 87 -6.96 -27.36 -0.72
CA ILE A 87 -8.38 -27.70 -0.81
C ILE A 87 -8.66 -28.55 -2.07
N LEU A 88 -8.18 -28.16 -3.25
CA LEU A 88 -8.51 -28.85 -4.50
C LEU A 88 -8.07 -30.34 -4.52
N PRO A 89 -6.84 -30.70 -4.09
CA PRO A 89 -6.44 -32.11 -4.01
C PRO A 89 -7.20 -32.91 -2.95
N LEU A 90 -7.50 -32.31 -1.79
CA LEU A 90 -8.27 -32.97 -0.74
C LEU A 90 -9.69 -33.32 -1.20
N PHE A 91 -10.39 -32.35 -1.82
CA PHE A 91 -11.71 -32.58 -2.40
C PHE A 91 -11.64 -33.60 -3.54
N GLY A 92 -10.68 -33.45 -4.47
CA GLY A 92 -10.50 -34.41 -5.55
C GLY A 92 -10.31 -35.85 -5.03
N SER A 93 -9.47 -36.04 -4.00
CA SER A 93 -9.22 -37.35 -3.41
C SER A 93 -10.47 -38.02 -2.82
N MET A 94 -11.44 -37.26 -2.29
CA MET A 94 -12.68 -37.82 -1.73
C MET A 94 -13.65 -38.34 -2.81
N TYR A 95 -13.66 -37.73 -3.99
CA TYR A 95 -14.59 -38.06 -5.07
C TYR A 95 -13.98 -38.95 -6.16
N ASN A 96 -12.69 -39.27 -6.08
CA ASN A 96 -12.02 -40.15 -7.04
C ASN A 96 -12.34 -41.62 -6.75
N THR A 97 -13.23 -42.20 -7.55
CA THR A 97 -13.52 -43.65 -7.56
C THR A 97 -12.58 -44.44 -8.48
N GLU A 98 -11.88 -43.80 -9.41
CA GLU A 98 -11.08 -44.46 -10.47
C GLU A 98 -9.55 -44.38 -10.28
N ASN A 99 -9.04 -43.99 -9.10
CA ASN A 99 -7.59 -43.86 -8.83
C ASN A 99 -6.79 -43.00 -9.85
N LYS A 100 -7.44 -42.03 -10.50
CA LYS A 100 -6.79 -41.08 -11.41
C LYS A 100 -6.26 -39.88 -10.63
N ASN A 101 -4.94 -39.85 -10.39
CA ASN A 101 -4.25 -38.83 -9.57
C ASN A 101 -4.14 -37.43 -10.21
N TRP A 102 -4.81 -37.16 -11.34
CA TRP A 102 -4.69 -35.87 -12.06
C TRP A 102 -5.15 -34.66 -11.24
N TRP A 103 -6.01 -34.88 -10.25
CA TRP A 103 -6.47 -33.85 -9.32
C TRP A 103 -5.35 -33.20 -8.49
N MET A 104 -4.22 -33.90 -8.30
CA MET A 104 -3.05 -33.34 -7.61
C MET A 104 -2.29 -32.32 -8.46
N VAL A 105 -2.39 -32.41 -9.79
CA VAL A 105 -1.65 -31.56 -10.75
C VAL A 105 -2.45 -30.30 -11.12
N LEU A 106 -3.77 -30.37 -11.03
CA LEU A 106 -4.69 -29.27 -11.33
C LEU A 106 -4.32 -27.92 -10.68
N PRO A 107 -4.05 -27.82 -9.35
CA PRO A 107 -3.73 -26.53 -8.73
C PRO A 107 -2.45 -25.90 -9.28
N LEU A 108 -1.43 -26.71 -9.59
CA LEU A 108 -0.16 -26.22 -10.14
C LEU A 108 -0.37 -25.55 -11.52
N ILE A 109 -1.17 -26.17 -12.38
CA ILE A 109 -1.50 -25.62 -13.70
C ILE A 109 -2.27 -24.30 -13.56
N THR A 110 -3.26 -24.25 -12.66
CA THR A 110 -4.05 -23.03 -12.45
C THR A 110 -3.20 -21.85 -11.98
N ILE A 111 -2.19 -22.09 -11.14
CA ILE A 111 -1.27 -21.05 -10.65
C ILE A 111 -0.47 -20.46 -11.80
N VAL A 112 0.13 -21.31 -12.64
CA VAL A 112 0.92 -20.87 -13.79
C VAL A 112 0.08 -19.98 -14.72
N ILE A 113 -1.16 -20.37 -14.99
CA ILE A 113 -2.10 -19.59 -15.81
C ILE A 113 -2.40 -18.23 -15.18
N VAL A 114 -2.67 -18.17 -13.88
CA VAL A 114 -2.94 -16.90 -13.18
C VAL A 114 -1.75 -15.95 -13.24
N PHE A 115 -0.52 -16.46 -13.06
CA PHE A 115 0.69 -15.65 -13.18
C PHE A 115 0.91 -15.12 -14.60
N LEU A 116 0.70 -15.94 -15.62
CA LEU A 116 0.80 -15.51 -17.02
C LEU A 116 -0.23 -14.41 -17.35
N ILE A 117 -1.48 -14.56 -16.89
CA ILE A 117 -2.52 -13.55 -17.06
C ILE A 117 -2.13 -12.25 -16.35
N TYR A 118 -1.57 -12.34 -15.14
CA TYR A 118 -1.10 -11.17 -14.38
C TYR A 118 0.00 -10.41 -15.13
N GLU A 119 1.02 -11.11 -15.66
CA GLU A 119 2.08 -10.49 -16.46
C GLU A 119 1.55 -9.81 -17.72
N ILE A 120 0.60 -10.45 -18.41
CA ILE A 120 -0.03 -9.88 -19.61
C ILE A 120 -0.79 -8.59 -19.23
N LEU A 121 -1.60 -8.63 -18.17
CA LEU A 121 -2.34 -7.46 -17.69
C LEU A 121 -1.40 -6.33 -17.27
N ASP A 122 -0.31 -6.64 -16.60
CA ASP A 122 0.67 -5.63 -16.18
C ASP A 122 1.35 -4.96 -17.37
N ARG A 123 1.71 -5.74 -18.38
CA ARG A 123 2.23 -5.23 -19.65
C ARG A 123 1.23 -4.30 -20.35
N TYR A 124 -0.06 -4.63 -20.35
CA TYR A 124 -1.09 -3.76 -20.92
C TYR A 124 -1.22 -2.44 -20.15
N ARG A 125 -1.21 -2.49 -18.81
CA ARG A 125 -1.29 -1.30 -17.95
C ARG A 125 -0.08 -0.38 -18.11
N SER A 126 1.12 -0.93 -18.18
CA SER A 126 2.35 -0.15 -18.40
C SER A 126 2.36 0.59 -19.74
N LYS A 127 1.64 0.11 -20.75
CA LYS A 127 1.55 0.76 -22.07
C LYS A 127 0.51 1.90 -22.11
N SER A 128 -0.35 1.98 -21.11
CA SER A 128 -1.45 2.96 -21.02
C SER A 128 -1.10 4.19 -20.18
N GLN A 129 0.03 4.18 -19.45
CA GLN A 129 0.58 5.35 -18.73
C GLN A 129 1.68 6.02 -19.56
#